data_AF-A0A8H8J680-F1
#
_entry.id   AF-A0A8H8J680-F1
#
_cell.length_a   1.000
_cell.length_b   1.000
_cell.length_c   1.000
_cell.angle_alpha   90.00
_cell.angle_beta   90.00
_cell.angle_gamma   90.00
#
_symmetry.space_group_name_H-M   'P 1'
#
loop_
_entity.id
_entity.type
_entity.pdbx_description
1 polymer ?
#
loop_
_entity_poly.entity_id
_entity_poly.type
_entity_poly.pdbx_seq_one_letter_code
_entity_poly.pdbx_strand_id
1 'polypeptide(L)'
;MNLAVNDMLSSLSDAAAEYRAEMSQWDLPIDSKTESYLQALESQPVDVVRAAVHDCRRSGLRREGLHDIIIDGNRLGRFRRPDGGAYTIRPLQLLRDVPTRWSSTYNMIEQYLELHPAIAKLALQIRNDARITVASHKQYEVLQDILSVLWVAHNAQQLLSAEKTPTLALAFPVYEAVIEHWEQLCGVIPELSHLISSGISKLQEYVTRTQDVPVHLLSMFVNPSLKLDWIRDNWTPPQAAAAEAAVREMGLYQRVDASYPSPHHCGGPSTTHVKLQQPFDSSAKSWALRLVTAGATLRRASELPPLDNSSRPEVCSSVARPWIHSNHNSTPATQPNTDARDQMLVDEEFARYMEDKTVSNEQMGSFDLTEYWKVHQYTYPLIFRIAMDVLPVQALSVSSERVFSSILKHALIRRRRESPTAFENDDLDFMSHMFENISLELDEP
;
A
#
# COMPACT_ATOMS: atom_id res chain seq x y z
N MET A 1 6.50 2.22 -3.71
CA MET A 1 6.07 0.81 -3.76
C MET A 1 6.41 0.13 -5.08
N ASN A 2 5.84 0.54 -6.23
CA ASN A 2 6.07 -0.13 -7.52
C ASN A 2 7.55 -0.36 -7.86
N LEU A 3 8.38 0.69 -7.77
CA LEU A 3 9.83 0.56 -8.01
C LEU A 3 10.52 -0.40 -7.05
N ALA A 4 10.17 -0.36 -5.76
CA ALA A 4 10.74 -1.24 -4.75
C ALA A 4 10.46 -2.72 -5.04
N VAL A 5 9.21 -3.05 -5.41
CA VAL A 5 8.85 -4.44 -5.72
C VAL A 5 9.44 -4.91 -7.05
N ASN A 6 9.54 -4.04 -8.05
CA ASN A 6 10.20 -4.42 -9.30
C ASN A 6 11.70 -4.68 -9.09
N ASP A 7 12.39 -3.86 -8.28
CA ASP A 7 13.77 -4.11 -7.90
C ASP A 7 13.90 -5.47 -7.18
N MET A 8 13.02 -5.76 -6.21
CA MET A 8 12.93 -7.07 -5.54
C MET A 8 12.79 -8.22 -6.53
N LEU A 9 11.79 -8.17 -7.41
CA LEU A 9 11.54 -9.24 -8.38
C LEU A 9 12.70 -9.41 -9.37
N SER A 10 13.41 -8.33 -9.71
CA SER A 10 14.60 -8.39 -10.56
C SER A 10 15.79 -9.03 -9.86
N SER A 11 15.92 -8.84 -8.54
CA SER A 11 16.99 -9.45 -7.71
C SER A 11 16.72 -10.91 -7.32
N LEU A 12 15.56 -11.47 -7.68
CA LEU A 12 15.17 -12.83 -7.31
C LEU A 12 16.13 -13.91 -7.87
N SER A 13 16.68 -13.69 -9.07
CA SER A 13 17.64 -14.62 -9.68
C SER A 13 18.94 -14.72 -8.90
N ASP A 14 19.33 -13.64 -8.22
CA ASP A 14 20.65 -13.49 -7.61
C ASP A 14 20.60 -13.82 -6.11
N ALA A 15 19.42 -13.78 -5.50
CA ALA A 15 19.20 -13.98 -4.06
C ALA A 15 19.88 -15.25 -3.50
N ALA A 16 19.78 -16.39 -4.19
CA ALA A 16 20.41 -17.63 -3.74
C ALA A 16 21.95 -17.59 -3.81
N ALA A 17 22.51 -16.94 -4.84
CA ALA A 17 23.95 -16.80 -5.00
C ALA A 17 24.53 -15.82 -3.96
N GLU A 18 23.85 -14.70 -3.74
CA GLU A 18 24.19 -13.68 -2.75
C GLU A 18 24.17 -14.27 -1.33
N TYR A 19 23.15 -15.05 -0.98
CA TYR A 19 23.10 -15.71 0.33
C TYR A 19 24.29 -16.67 0.53
N ARG A 20 24.65 -17.47 -0.48
CA ARG A 20 25.83 -18.35 -0.39
C ARG A 20 27.13 -17.56 -0.27
N ALA A 21 27.25 -16.43 -0.98
CA ALA A 21 28.40 -15.54 -0.89
C ALA A 21 28.54 -14.96 0.52
N GLU A 22 27.44 -14.51 1.13
CA GLU A 22 27.40 -14.02 2.51
C GLU A 22 27.81 -15.11 3.51
N MET A 23 27.24 -16.31 3.42
CA MET A 23 27.61 -17.44 4.28
C MET A 23 29.10 -17.79 4.15
N SER A 24 29.63 -17.79 2.91
CA SER A 24 31.05 -18.02 2.66
C SER A 24 31.95 -16.89 3.20
N GLN A 25 31.49 -15.64 3.17
CA GLN A 25 32.23 -14.50 3.69
C GLN A 25 32.41 -14.58 5.22
N TRP A 26 31.40 -15.08 5.92
CA TRP A 26 31.40 -15.24 7.38
C TRP A 26 31.85 -16.64 7.85
N ASP A 27 32.28 -17.51 6.93
CA ASP A 27 32.66 -18.91 7.20
C ASP A 27 31.56 -19.71 7.95
N LEU A 28 30.30 -19.44 7.60
CA LEU A 28 29.13 -20.09 8.19
C LEU A 28 28.71 -21.31 7.36
N PRO A 29 28.39 -22.45 8.00
CA PRO A 29 27.95 -23.64 7.29
C PRO A 29 26.50 -23.50 6.81
N ILE A 30 26.24 -23.99 5.58
CA ILE A 30 24.88 -24.11 5.03
C ILE A 30 24.39 -25.53 5.24
N ASP A 31 23.25 -25.70 5.93
CA ASP A 31 22.67 -27.02 6.15
C ASP A 31 21.96 -27.55 4.89
N SER A 32 21.73 -28.86 4.84
CA SER A 32 21.13 -29.51 3.67
C SER A 32 19.71 -29.00 3.35
N LYS A 33 18.95 -28.54 4.36
CA LYS A 33 17.59 -28.01 4.13
C LYS A 33 17.66 -26.65 3.46
N THR A 34 18.54 -25.76 3.93
CA THR A 34 18.77 -24.44 3.32
C THR A 34 19.31 -24.62 1.90
N GLU A 35 20.27 -25.52 1.68
CA GLU A 35 20.78 -25.75 0.32
C GLU A 35 19.69 -26.25 -0.64
N SER A 36 18.78 -27.12 -0.18
CA SER A 36 17.61 -27.52 -0.99
C SER A 36 16.67 -26.35 -1.29
N TYR A 37 16.48 -25.42 -0.34
CA TYR A 37 15.71 -24.20 -0.55
C TYR A 37 16.37 -23.30 -1.60
N LEU A 38 17.68 -23.07 -1.47
CA LEU A 38 18.46 -22.25 -2.41
C LEU A 38 18.41 -22.81 -3.84
N GLN A 39 18.54 -24.12 -4.01
CA GLN A 39 18.38 -24.77 -5.32
C GLN A 39 16.98 -24.58 -5.91
N ALA A 40 15.94 -24.61 -5.08
CA ALA A 40 14.58 -24.34 -5.55
C ALA A 40 14.40 -22.87 -5.92
N LEU A 41 15.03 -21.93 -5.21
CA LEU A 41 15.06 -20.51 -5.54
C LEU A 41 15.79 -20.25 -6.87
N GLU A 42 16.95 -20.86 -7.08
CA GLU A 42 17.73 -20.79 -8.34
C GLU A 42 16.98 -21.35 -9.55
N SER A 43 16.09 -22.31 -9.32
CA SER A 43 15.24 -22.89 -10.36
C SER A 43 14.10 -21.98 -10.84
N GLN A 44 14.12 -20.71 -10.46
CA GLN A 44 13.19 -19.66 -10.88
C GLN A 44 11.72 -20.05 -10.68
N PRO A 45 11.27 -20.22 -9.43
CA PRO A 45 9.95 -20.77 -9.13
C PRO A 45 8.79 -19.89 -9.66
N VAL A 46 9.00 -18.58 -9.81
CA VAL A 46 8.02 -17.67 -10.42
C VAL A 46 7.82 -17.99 -11.91
N ASP A 47 8.87 -18.33 -12.65
CA ASP A 47 8.76 -18.75 -14.06
C ASP A 47 8.07 -20.10 -14.21
N VAL A 48 8.27 -21.00 -13.24
CA VAL A 48 7.50 -22.26 -13.16
C VAL A 48 6.00 -21.98 -13.04
N VAL A 49 5.61 -20.99 -12.23
CA VAL A 49 4.20 -20.55 -12.14
C VAL A 49 3.72 -19.97 -13.46
N ARG A 50 4.51 -19.10 -14.12
CA ARG A 50 4.16 -18.55 -15.45
C ARG A 50 3.91 -19.66 -16.47
N ALA A 51 4.79 -20.66 -16.51
CA ALA A 51 4.66 -21.83 -17.38
C ALA A 51 3.41 -22.65 -17.05
N ALA A 52 3.15 -22.94 -15.77
CA ALA A 52 1.96 -23.66 -15.34
C ALA A 52 0.66 -22.95 -15.74
N VAL A 53 0.60 -21.63 -15.55
CA VAL A 53 -0.53 -20.77 -15.96
C VAL A 53 -0.70 -20.80 -17.48
N HIS A 54 0.39 -20.64 -18.22
CA HIS A 54 0.38 -20.73 -19.67
C HIS A 54 -0.18 -22.09 -20.13
N ASP A 55 0.32 -23.19 -19.57
CA ASP A 55 -0.07 -24.55 -19.91
C ASP A 55 -1.54 -24.80 -19.60
N CYS A 56 -2.03 -24.42 -18.42
CA CYS A 56 -3.44 -24.57 -18.05
C CYS A 56 -4.36 -23.72 -18.94
N ARG A 57 -3.88 -22.57 -19.43
CA ARG A 57 -4.68 -21.65 -20.26
C ARG A 57 -4.52 -21.86 -21.76
N ARG A 58 -3.65 -22.79 -22.20
CA ARG A 58 -3.30 -23.03 -23.61
C ARG A 58 -4.48 -23.39 -24.51
N SER A 59 -5.54 -24.01 -23.97
CA SER A 59 -6.77 -24.32 -24.69
C SER A 59 -8.03 -24.15 -23.83
N GLY A 60 -9.21 -24.08 -24.46
CA GLY A 60 -10.49 -24.04 -23.76
C GLY A 60 -10.70 -25.28 -22.89
N LEU A 61 -10.44 -26.46 -23.46
CA LEU A 61 -10.56 -27.76 -22.78
C LEU A 61 -9.75 -27.83 -21.48
N ARG A 62 -8.54 -27.24 -21.42
CA ARG A 62 -7.74 -27.24 -20.19
C ARG A 62 -8.31 -26.31 -19.13
N ARG A 63 -8.87 -25.17 -19.52
CA ARG A 63 -9.50 -24.23 -18.59
C ARG A 63 -10.79 -24.81 -18.02
N GLU A 64 -11.60 -25.43 -18.86
CA GLU A 64 -12.80 -26.17 -18.47
C GLU A 64 -12.44 -27.35 -17.58
N GLY A 65 -11.47 -28.18 -17.98
CA GLY A 65 -11.01 -29.30 -17.17
C GLY A 65 -10.49 -28.89 -15.78
N LEU A 66 -9.75 -27.78 -15.68
CA LEU A 66 -9.36 -27.23 -14.38
C LEU A 66 -10.57 -26.81 -13.54
N HIS A 67 -11.53 -26.11 -14.17
CA HIS A 67 -12.75 -25.66 -13.51
C HIS A 67 -13.58 -26.84 -13.00
N ASP A 68 -13.79 -27.86 -13.83
CA ASP A 68 -14.54 -29.07 -13.50
C ASP A 68 -13.88 -29.83 -12.33
N ILE A 69 -12.54 -29.93 -12.33
CA ILE A 69 -11.80 -30.52 -11.21
C ILE A 69 -12.07 -29.78 -9.90
N ILE A 70 -12.13 -28.45 -9.93
CA ILE A 70 -12.41 -27.63 -8.74
C ILE A 70 -13.84 -27.87 -8.26
N ILE A 71 -14.83 -27.77 -9.17
CA ILE A 71 -16.24 -27.95 -8.84
C ILE A 71 -16.51 -29.35 -8.30
N ASP A 72 -16.05 -30.39 -8.99
CA ASP A 72 -16.19 -31.78 -8.54
C ASP A 72 -15.40 -32.06 -7.27
N GLY A 73 -14.22 -31.46 -7.13
CA GLY A 73 -13.38 -31.60 -5.94
C GLY A 73 -14.05 -31.04 -4.70
N ASN A 74 -14.65 -29.87 -4.82
CA ASN A 74 -15.43 -29.22 -3.75
C ASN A 74 -16.67 -30.02 -3.40
N ARG A 75 -17.47 -30.40 -4.41
CA ARG A 75 -18.70 -31.18 -4.23
C ARG A 75 -18.45 -32.51 -3.52
N LEU A 76 -17.33 -33.17 -3.82
CA LEU A 76 -16.99 -34.48 -3.31
C LEU A 76 -16.05 -34.44 -2.09
N GLY A 77 -15.71 -33.25 -1.57
CA GLY A 77 -14.81 -33.10 -0.41
C GLY A 77 -13.44 -33.74 -0.61
N ARG A 78 -12.90 -33.64 -1.84
CA ARG A 78 -11.62 -34.26 -2.25
C ARG A 78 -10.40 -33.45 -1.86
N PHE A 79 -10.54 -32.15 -1.62
CA PHE A 79 -9.44 -31.31 -1.14
C PHE A 79 -9.35 -31.43 0.38
N ARG A 80 -8.19 -31.87 0.86
CA ARG A 80 -7.94 -32.21 2.25
C ARG A 80 -6.72 -31.45 2.75
N ARG A 81 -6.86 -30.85 3.92
CA ARG A 81 -5.76 -30.29 4.68
C ARG A 81 -4.89 -31.41 5.27
N PRO A 82 -3.66 -31.10 5.73
CA PRO A 82 -2.81 -32.08 6.41
C PRO A 82 -3.46 -32.73 7.65
N ASP A 83 -4.40 -32.03 8.31
CA ASP A 83 -5.20 -32.51 9.45
C ASP A 83 -6.36 -33.47 9.04
N GLY A 84 -6.55 -33.73 7.74
CA GLY A 84 -7.64 -34.53 7.19
C GLY A 84 -8.97 -33.79 7.02
N GLY A 85 -9.05 -32.52 7.43
CA GLY A 85 -10.20 -31.65 7.25
C GLY A 85 -10.45 -31.37 5.77
N ALA A 86 -11.70 -31.54 5.32
CA ALA A 86 -12.10 -31.13 3.98
C ALA A 86 -12.13 -29.60 3.89
N TYR A 87 -11.66 -29.06 2.78
CA TYR A 87 -11.81 -27.63 2.48
C TYR A 87 -12.25 -27.44 1.03
N THR A 88 -12.75 -26.25 0.72
CA THR A 88 -13.17 -25.89 -0.64
C THR A 88 -12.20 -24.90 -1.25
N ILE A 89 -11.93 -25.05 -2.53
CA ILE A 89 -11.13 -24.14 -3.35
C ILE A 89 -12.08 -23.20 -4.09
N ARG A 90 -11.81 -21.89 -4.15
CA ARG A 90 -12.67 -20.97 -4.90
C ARG A 90 -12.59 -21.30 -6.41
N PRO A 91 -13.72 -21.35 -7.14
CA PRO A 91 -13.73 -21.70 -8.56
C PRO A 91 -13.25 -20.54 -9.44
N LEU A 92 -11.96 -20.23 -9.31
CA LEU A 92 -11.29 -19.11 -9.96
C LEU A 92 -10.55 -19.55 -11.22
N GLN A 93 -10.32 -18.60 -12.12
CA GLN A 93 -9.48 -18.81 -13.30
C GLN A 93 -8.06 -18.33 -12.99
N LEU A 94 -7.03 -19.09 -13.41
CA LEU A 94 -5.64 -18.69 -13.24
C LEU A 94 -5.35 -17.34 -13.90
N LEU A 95 -4.68 -16.45 -13.20
CA LEU A 95 -4.35 -15.10 -13.69
C LEU A 95 -3.02 -15.11 -14.43
N ARG A 96 -2.90 -14.33 -15.51
CA ARG A 96 -1.64 -14.16 -16.26
C ARG A 96 -0.80 -13.06 -15.65
N ASP A 97 0.50 -13.26 -15.68
CA ASP A 97 1.45 -12.21 -15.35
C ASP A 97 1.55 -11.15 -16.45
N VAL A 98 1.76 -9.91 -16.02
CA VAL A 98 2.09 -8.73 -16.80
C VAL A 98 3.38 -8.18 -16.19
N PRO A 99 4.57 -8.52 -16.72
CA PRO A 99 5.85 -8.23 -16.08
C PRO A 99 6.09 -6.75 -15.72
N THR A 100 5.41 -5.83 -16.40
CA THR A 100 5.49 -4.38 -16.12
C THR A 100 4.65 -3.92 -14.93
N ARG A 101 3.87 -4.81 -14.30
CA ARG A 101 2.99 -4.53 -13.17
C ARG A 101 3.15 -5.60 -12.10
N TRP A 102 3.99 -5.37 -11.11
CA TRP A 102 4.27 -6.36 -10.05
C TRP A 102 3.02 -6.96 -9.38
N SER A 103 1.90 -6.22 -9.30
CA SER A 103 0.64 -6.70 -8.73
C SER A 103 0.05 -7.88 -9.51
N SER A 104 0.30 -8.00 -10.82
CA SER A 104 -0.07 -9.21 -11.57
C SER A 104 0.78 -10.41 -11.19
N THR A 105 2.08 -10.22 -10.91
CA THR A 105 2.96 -11.28 -10.42
C THR A 105 2.45 -11.81 -9.10
N TYR A 106 2.16 -10.91 -8.16
CA TYR A 106 1.56 -11.25 -6.86
C TYR A 106 0.26 -12.04 -7.03
N ASN A 107 -0.71 -11.48 -7.77
CA ASN A 107 -2.02 -12.11 -7.98
C ASN A 107 -1.90 -13.47 -8.68
N MET A 108 -0.95 -13.62 -9.61
CA MET A 108 -0.69 -14.89 -10.29
C MET A 108 -0.19 -15.95 -9.31
N ILE A 109 0.79 -15.61 -8.46
CA ILE A 109 1.36 -16.54 -7.47
C ILE A 109 0.29 -16.93 -6.44
N GLU A 110 -0.44 -15.95 -5.89
CA GLU A 110 -1.53 -16.19 -4.93
C GLU A 110 -2.57 -17.14 -5.52
N GLN A 111 -3.05 -16.85 -6.73
CA GLN A 111 -4.05 -17.66 -7.41
C GLN A 111 -3.53 -19.07 -7.73
N TYR A 112 -2.25 -19.19 -8.12
CA TYR A 112 -1.62 -20.47 -8.38
C TYR A 112 -1.51 -21.32 -7.11
N LEU A 113 -1.06 -20.74 -5.99
CA LEU A 113 -0.91 -21.46 -4.72
C LEU A 113 -2.25 -21.99 -4.20
N GLU A 114 -3.34 -21.22 -4.36
CA GLU A 114 -4.70 -21.66 -4.00
C GLU A 114 -5.19 -22.80 -4.91
N LEU A 115 -4.95 -22.69 -6.22
CA LEU A 115 -5.44 -23.67 -7.20
C LEU A 115 -4.50 -24.88 -7.37
N HIS A 116 -3.33 -24.88 -6.73
CA HIS A 116 -2.29 -25.89 -6.90
C HIS A 116 -2.77 -27.35 -6.79
N PRO A 117 -3.63 -27.74 -5.83
CA PRO A 117 -4.14 -29.12 -5.76
C PRO A 117 -4.94 -29.53 -7.00
N ALA A 118 -5.73 -28.60 -7.56
CA ALA A 118 -6.50 -28.85 -8.77
C ALA A 118 -5.59 -28.89 -10.02
N ILE A 119 -4.58 -28.02 -10.09
CA ILE A 119 -3.56 -28.00 -11.15
C ILE A 119 -2.77 -29.31 -11.16
N ALA A 120 -2.28 -29.76 -10.01
CA ALA A 120 -1.55 -31.03 -9.88
C ALA A 120 -2.42 -32.21 -10.34
N LYS A 121 -3.70 -32.23 -9.96
CA LYS A 121 -4.64 -33.25 -10.41
C LYS A 121 -4.88 -33.20 -11.92
N LEU A 122 -5.02 -32.01 -12.51
CA LEU A 122 -5.16 -31.86 -13.96
C LEU A 122 -3.91 -32.35 -14.69
N ALA A 123 -2.72 -32.03 -14.18
CA ALA A 123 -1.45 -32.48 -14.73
C ALA A 123 -1.35 -34.01 -14.76
N LEU A 124 -1.85 -34.69 -13.73
CA LEU A 124 -1.91 -36.16 -13.68
C LEU A 124 -2.92 -36.77 -14.68
N GLN A 125 -3.97 -36.02 -15.05
CA GLN A 125 -4.98 -36.48 -16.01
C GLN A 125 -4.54 -36.31 -17.47
N ILE A 126 -3.64 -35.36 -17.76
CA ILE A 126 -3.17 -35.09 -19.12
C ILE A 126 -1.99 -36.01 -19.46
N ARG A 127 -2.10 -36.75 -20.58
CA ARG A 127 -1.06 -37.68 -21.05
C ARG A 127 0.12 -36.98 -21.77
N ASN A 128 1.25 -37.71 -21.81
CA ASN A 128 2.63 -37.31 -22.15
C ASN A 128 2.91 -36.06 -23.01
N ASP A 129 2.35 -35.91 -24.21
CA ASP A 129 2.79 -34.85 -25.14
C ASP A 129 2.27 -33.44 -24.79
N ALA A 130 1.46 -33.35 -23.74
CA ALA A 130 0.71 -32.17 -23.35
C ALA A 130 0.90 -31.81 -21.87
N ARG A 131 2.05 -32.16 -21.26
CA ARG A 131 2.32 -31.96 -19.83
C ARG A 131 2.02 -30.52 -19.37
N ILE A 132 1.46 -30.42 -18.18
CA ILE A 132 1.33 -29.16 -17.44
C ILE A 132 2.53 -29.07 -16.51
N THR A 133 3.23 -27.95 -16.57
CA THR A 133 4.28 -27.63 -15.60
C THR A 133 3.67 -27.50 -14.20
N VAL A 134 4.27 -28.15 -13.20
CA VAL A 134 3.83 -28.09 -11.79
C VAL A 134 5.06 -27.87 -10.92
N ALA A 135 4.96 -26.92 -9.99
CA ALA A 135 6.00 -26.65 -9.01
C ALA A 135 6.29 -27.88 -8.14
N SER A 136 7.56 -28.13 -7.87
CA SER A 136 7.98 -29.11 -6.88
C SER A 136 7.54 -28.68 -5.48
N HIS A 137 7.56 -29.60 -4.51
CA HIS A 137 7.22 -29.26 -3.13
C HIS A 137 8.11 -28.14 -2.57
N LYS A 138 9.42 -28.18 -2.86
CA LYS A 138 10.34 -27.13 -2.40
C LYS A 138 10.12 -25.80 -3.13
N GLN A 139 9.83 -25.82 -4.43
CA GLN A 139 9.44 -24.61 -5.16
C GLN A 139 8.13 -24.02 -4.63
N TYR A 140 7.17 -24.87 -4.23
CA TYR A 140 5.93 -24.42 -3.61
C TYR A 140 6.19 -23.70 -2.28
N GLU A 141 7.08 -24.22 -1.43
CA GLU A 141 7.49 -23.54 -0.18
C GLU A 141 8.14 -22.18 -0.48
N VAL A 142 9.11 -22.12 -1.41
CA VAL A 142 9.74 -20.86 -1.82
C VAL A 142 8.71 -19.85 -2.35
N LEU A 143 7.71 -20.30 -3.12
CA LEU A 143 6.64 -19.43 -3.62
C LEU A 143 5.77 -18.85 -2.51
N GLN A 144 5.51 -19.62 -1.44
CA GLN A 144 4.79 -19.13 -0.27
C GLN A 144 5.59 -18.04 0.45
N ASP A 145 6.89 -18.26 0.60
CA ASP A 145 7.81 -17.30 1.22
C ASP A 145 7.93 -16.02 0.37
N ILE A 146 8.09 -16.12 -0.96
CA ILE A 146 8.05 -14.96 -1.87
C ILE A 146 6.71 -14.23 -1.78
N LEU A 147 5.59 -14.97 -1.78
CA LEU A 147 4.26 -14.37 -1.67
C LEU A 147 4.12 -13.61 -0.35
N SER A 148 4.67 -14.13 0.75
CA SER A 148 4.65 -13.44 2.05
C SER A 148 5.32 -12.07 1.99
N VAL A 149 6.45 -11.93 1.29
CA VAL A 149 7.14 -10.64 1.10
C VAL A 149 6.33 -9.68 0.25
N LEU A 150 5.76 -10.16 -0.86
CA LEU A 150 4.98 -9.35 -1.80
C LEU A 150 3.63 -8.91 -1.22
N TRP A 151 3.05 -9.72 -0.34
CA TRP A 151 1.78 -9.44 0.33
C TRP A 151 1.84 -8.16 1.18
N VAL A 152 2.98 -7.90 1.82
CA VAL A 152 3.24 -6.68 2.61
C VAL A 152 3.11 -5.43 1.74
N ALA A 153 3.78 -5.44 0.57
CA ALA A 153 3.64 -4.38 -0.42
C ALA A 153 2.22 -4.28 -0.97
N HIS A 154 1.53 -5.42 -1.12
CA HIS A 154 0.16 -5.46 -1.62
C HIS A 154 -0.78 -4.71 -0.70
N ASN A 155 -0.77 -5.01 0.60
CA ASN A 155 -1.64 -4.31 1.54
C ASN A 155 -1.30 -2.83 1.68
N ALA A 156 -0.02 -2.50 1.74
CA ALA A 156 0.40 -1.11 1.76
C ALA A 156 -0.11 -0.35 0.52
N GLN A 157 -0.01 -0.94 -0.67
CA GLN A 157 -0.56 -0.34 -1.88
C GLN A 157 -2.09 -0.22 -1.79
N GLN A 158 -2.79 -1.26 -1.34
CA GLN A 158 -4.25 -1.24 -1.23
C GLN A 158 -4.75 -0.17 -0.26
N LEU A 159 -4.07 0.00 0.87
CA LEU A 159 -4.34 1.02 1.87
C LEU A 159 -4.12 2.43 1.32
N LEU A 160 -3.00 2.67 0.64
CA LEU A 160 -2.67 3.98 0.05
C LEU A 160 -3.50 4.31 -1.20
N SER A 161 -4.19 3.32 -1.78
CA SER A 161 -5.06 3.47 -2.96
C SER A 161 -6.54 3.57 -2.58
N ALA A 162 -6.87 3.97 -1.34
CA ALA A 162 -8.24 4.25 -0.95
C ALA A 162 -8.75 5.49 -1.68
N GLU A 163 -9.95 5.40 -2.27
CA GLU A 163 -10.50 6.45 -3.15
C GLU A 163 -11.41 7.44 -2.41
N LYS A 164 -11.99 7.03 -1.28
CA LYS A 164 -12.95 7.84 -0.52
C LYS A 164 -12.29 8.92 0.34
N THR A 165 -11.00 8.79 0.61
CA THR A 165 -10.30 9.62 1.59
C THR A 165 -8.87 9.89 1.11
N PRO A 166 -8.38 11.13 1.16
CA PRO A 166 -6.99 11.46 0.87
C PRO A 166 -6.00 10.62 1.68
N THR A 167 -5.11 9.89 1.01
CA THR A 167 -4.20 8.91 1.64
C THR A 167 -2.77 9.42 1.82
N LEU A 168 -2.44 10.63 1.35
CA LEU A 168 -1.07 11.15 1.39
C LEU A 168 -0.51 11.23 2.81
N ALA A 169 -1.35 11.56 3.78
CA ALA A 169 -1.03 11.59 5.20
C ALA A 169 -0.52 10.24 5.73
N LEU A 170 -0.88 9.14 5.07
CA LEU A 170 -0.53 7.79 5.48
C LEU A 170 0.78 7.30 4.84
N ALA A 171 1.36 8.05 3.89
CA ALA A 171 2.52 7.60 3.12
C ALA A 171 3.71 7.23 4.01
N PHE A 172 4.18 8.12 4.88
CA PHE A 172 5.30 7.81 5.78
C PHE A 172 4.96 6.73 6.80
N PRO A 173 3.84 6.79 7.56
CA PRO A 173 3.47 5.71 8.48
C PRO A 173 3.43 4.33 7.81
N VAL A 174 2.91 4.24 6.59
CA VAL A 174 2.81 2.97 5.85
C VAL A 174 4.17 2.52 5.32
N TYR A 175 5.00 3.41 4.78
CA TYR A 175 6.32 3.02 4.28
C TYR A 175 7.26 2.58 5.41
N GLU A 176 7.26 3.28 6.55
CA GLU A 176 8.02 2.85 7.74
C GLU A 176 7.54 1.48 8.25
N ALA A 177 6.22 1.26 8.31
CA ALA A 177 5.67 -0.04 8.71
C ALA A 177 6.04 -1.18 7.73
N VAL A 178 6.11 -0.90 6.42
CA VAL A 178 6.56 -1.86 5.41
C VAL A 178 8.04 -2.19 5.61
N ILE A 179 8.88 -1.17 5.82
CA ILE A 179 10.32 -1.35 6.07
C ILE A 179 10.52 -2.21 7.31
N GLU A 180 9.91 -1.85 8.44
CA GLU A 180 10.01 -2.59 9.70
C GLU A 180 9.61 -4.07 9.51
N HIS A 181 8.52 -4.33 8.79
CA HIS A 181 8.05 -5.69 8.60
C HIS A 181 8.91 -6.49 7.62
N TRP A 182 9.46 -5.84 6.59
CA TRP A 182 10.45 -6.45 5.71
C TRP A 182 11.75 -6.77 6.45
N GLU A 183 12.22 -5.90 7.34
CA GLU A 183 13.37 -6.19 8.23
C GLU A 183 13.10 -7.40 9.13
N GLN A 184 11.88 -7.53 9.67
CA GLN A 184 11.48 -8.74 10.41
C GLN A 184 11.52 -9.99 9.54
N LEU A 185 11.05 -9.91 8.29
CA LEU A 185 11.09 -11.03 7.35
C LEU A 185 12.52 -11.42 6.96
N CYS A 186 13.48 -10.49 6.90
CA CYS A 186 14.90 -10.83 6.74
C CYS A 186 15.41 -11.73 7.86
N GLY A 187 14.91 -11.56 9.10
CA GLY A 187 15.26 -12.43 10.22
C GLY A 187 14.61 -13.81 10.17
N VAL A 188 13.42 -13.92 9.57
CA VAL A 188 12.67 -15.18 9.45
C VAL A 188 13.10 -16.01 8.23
N ILE A 189 13.42 -15.34 7.13
CA ILE A 189 13.74 -15.93 5.83
C ILE A 189 15.03 -15.28 5.30
N PRO A 190 16.19 -15.55 5.94
CA PRO A 190 17.44 -14.89 5.59
C PRO A 190 17.90 -15.20 4.16
N GLU A 191 17.43 -16.29 3.54
CA GLU A 191 17.69 -16.62 2.13
C GLU A 191 17.08 -15.61 1.15
N LEU A 192 16.09 -14.82 1.60
CA LEU A 192 15.49 -13.74 0.83
C LEU A 192 16.00 -12.34 1.26
N SER A 193 16.98 -12.26 2.18
CA SER A 193 17.46 -10.98 2.74
C SER A 193 17.96 -10.02 1.67
N HIS A 194 18.71 -10.50 0.68
CA HIS A 194 19.23 -9.69 -0.42
C HIS A 194 18.09 -9.07 -1.24
N LEU A 195 17.09 -9.88 -1.59
CA LEU A 195 15.89 -9.43 -2.27
C LEU A 195 15.16 -8.39 -1.44
N ILE A 196 14.92 -8.67 -0.16
CA ILE A 196 14.15 -7.78 0.71
C ILE A 196 14.87 -6.44 0.90
N SER A 197 16.19 -6.49 1.05
CA SER A 197 17.05 -5.30 1.23
C SER A 197 17.04 -4.37 0.02
N SER A 198 16.91 -4.91 -1.20
CA SER A 198 16.80 -4.07 -2.41
C SER A 198 15.50 -3.26 -2.40
N GLY A 199 14.39 -3.88 -2.00
CA GLY A 199 13.10 -3.19 -1.82
C GLY A 199 13.11 -2.16 -0.69
N ILE A 200 13.69 -2.50 0.47
CA ILE A 200 13.87 -1.57 1.60
C ILE A 200 14.67 -0.35 1.15
N SER A 201 15.81 -0.55 0.49
CA SER A 201 16.68 0.53 0.01
C SER A 201 15.91 1.50 -0.90
N LYS A 202 15.06 0.96 -1.77
CA LYS A 202 14.24 1.77 -2.69
C LYS A 202 13.12 2.55 -1.99
N LEU A 203 12.51 1.99 -0.94
CA LEU A 203 11.55 2.73 -0.12
C LEU A 203 12.23 3.82 0.70
N GLN A 204 13.39 3.55 1.30
CA GLN A 204 14.18 4.54 2.03
C GLN A 204 14.62 5.69 1.12
N GLU A 205 15.03 5.41 -0.13
CA GLU A 205 15.33 6.43 -1.13
C GLU A 205 14.12 7.35 -1.38
N TYR A 206 12.92 6.76 -1.51
CA TYR A 206 11.69 7.52 -1.69
C TYR A 206 11.37 8.38 -0.46
N VAL A 207 11.43 7.81 0.75
CA VAL A 207 11.16 8.54 2.01
C VAL A 207 12.14 9.71 2.13
N THR A 208 13.42 9.47 1.90
CA THR A 208 14.46 10.51 1.96
C THR A 208 14.24 11.62 0.93
N ARG A 209 13.76 11.30 -0.28
CA ARG A 209 13.47 12.32 -1.31
C ARG A 209 12.21 13.13 -1.05
N THR A 210 11.26 12.59 -0.28
CA THR A 210 9.93 13.19 -0.10
C THR A 210 9.74 13.85 1.26
N GLN A 211 10.59 13.55 2.25
CA GLN A 211 10.54 14.14 3.58
C GLN A 211 10.65 15.68 3.55
N ASP A 212 11.36 16.25 2.57
CA ASP A 212 11.57 17.70 2.42
C ASP A 212 10.40 18.39 1.69
N VAL A 213 9.49 17.63 1.10
CA VAL A 213 8.38 18.19 0.32
C VAL A 213 7.24 18.57 1.26
N PRO A 214 6.86 19.86 1.36
CA PRO A 214 5.91 20.33 2.37
C PRO A 214 4.53 19.66 2.31
N VAL A 215 4.10 19.22 1.12
CA VAL A 215 2.77 18.62 0.91
C VAL A 215 2.54 17.36 1.77
N HIS A 216 3.56 16.54 1.99
CA HIS A 216 3.45 15.36 2.85
C HIS A 216 3.24 15.77 4.31
N LEU A 217 4.08 16.68 4.80
CA LEU A 217 3.96 17.25 6.13
C LEU A 217 2.59 17.89 6.37
N LEU A 218 2.15 18.75 5.46
CA LEU A 218 0.86 19.43 5.57
C LEU A 218 -0.29 18.42 5.55
N SER A 219 -0.20 17.36 4.73
CA SER A 219 -1.24 16.33 4.65
C SER A 219 -1.38 15.56 5.98
N MET A 220 -0.26 15.30 6.66
CA MET A 220 -0.26 14.69 7.99
C MET A 220 -0.84 15.63 9.03
N PHE A 221 -0.44 16.90 9.00
CA PHE A 221 -0.95 17.93 9.90
C PHE A 221 -2.47 18.07 9.82
N VAL A 222 -3.03 18.20 8.61
CA VAL A 222 -4.49 18.35 8.42
C VAL A 222 -5.29 17.07 8.68
N ASN A 223 -4.62 15.93 8.89
CA ASN A 223 -5.31 14.71 9.28
C ASN A 223 -5.54 14.72 10.80
N PRO A 224 -6.79 14.80 11.29
CA PRO A 224 -7.08 14.94 12.72
C PRO A 224 -6.73 13.71 13.56
N SER A 225 -6.46 12.56 12.94
CA SER A 225 -6.01 11.35 13.62
C SER A 225 -4.48 11.28 13.77
N LEU A 226 -3.72 12.00 12.93
CA LEU A 226 -2.26 12.03 12.97
C LEU A 226 -1.70 13.34 13.53
N LYS A 227 -2.22 14.47 13.02
CA LYS A 227 -1.71 15.82 13.28
C LYS A 227 -0.19 15.84 13.11
N LEU A 228 0.54 16.31 14.12
CA LEU A 228 2.01 16.22 14.19
C LEU A 228 2.49 15.17 15.19
N ASP A 229 1.59 14.39 15.79
CA ASP A 229 1.95 13.44 16.84
C ASP A 229 2.85 12.34 16.28
N TRP A 230 2.52 11.82 15.09
CA TRP A 230 3.40 10.85 14.41
C TRP A 230 4.78 11.46 14.14
N ILE A 231 4.87 12.72 13.71
CA ILE A 231 6.16 13.37 13.43
C ILE A 231 6.97 13.52 14.71
N ARG A 232 6.36 13.95 15.82
CA ARG A 232 7.03 14.07 17.13
C ARG A 232 7.53 12.72 17.65
N ASP A 233 6.78 11.66 17.40
CA ASP A 233 7.10 10.30 17.86
C ASP A 233 8.16 9.58 16.99
N ASN A 234 8.34 10.01 15.74
CA ASN A 234 9.16 9.30 14.75
C ASN A 234 10.38 10.08 14.26
N TRP A 235 10.30 11.41 14.20
CA TRP A 235 11.40 12.24 13.72
C TRP A 235 12.27 12.75 14.86
N THR A 236 13.49 13.17 14.53
CA THR A 236 14.36 13.77 15.54
C THR A 236 13.78 15.09 16.04
N PRO A 237 14.03 15.50 17.31
CA PRO A 237 13.54 16.78 17.84
C PRO A 237 13.77 18.01 16.94
N PRO A 238 14.93 18.22 16.30
CA PRO A 238 15.11 19.35 15.39
C PRO A 238 14.27 19.24 14.12
N GLN A 239 14.06 18.04 13.58
CA GLN A 239 13.19 17.83 12.41
C GLN A 239 11.72 18.08 12.74
N ALA A 240 11.27 17.61 13.90
CA ALA A 240 9.91 17.89 14.38
C ALA A 240 9.68 19.39 14.60
N ALA A 241 10.65 20.11 15.17
CA ALA A 241 10.58 21.56 15.32
C ALA A 241 10.56 22.31 13.97
N ALA A 242 11.36 21.86 12.99
CA ALA A 242 11.36 22.42 11.64
C ALA A 242 10.03 22.18 10.92
N ALA A 243 9.46 20.98 11.05
CA ALA A 243 8.13 20.65 10.54
C ALA A 243 7.05 21.55 11.15
N GLU A 244 7.09 21.73 12.47
CA GLU A 244 6.21 22.64 13.20
C GLU A 244 6.32 24.10 12.73
N ALA A 245 7.53 24.57 12.42
CA ALA A 245 7.75 25.90 11.87
C ALA A 245 7.19 26.04 10.44
N ALA A 246 7.41 25.04 9.58
CA ALA A 246 6.93 25.05 8.20
C ALA A 246 5.39 25.06 8.11
N VAL A 247 4.69 24.37 9.01
CA VAL A 247 3.22 24.43 9.09
C VAL A 247 2.74 25.83 9.48
N ARG A 248 3.40 26.48 10.44
CA ARG A 248 3.07 27.86 10.86
C ARG A 248 3.34 28.86 9.75
N GLU A 249 4.44 28.70 9.01
CA GLU A 249 4.75 29.52 7.83
C GLU A 249 3.64 29.42 6.77
N MET A 250 3.11 28.22 6.52
CA MET A 250 1.96 28.05 5.62
C MET A 250 0.67 28.68 6.16
N GLY A 251 0.44 28.63 7.48
CA GLY A 251 -0.67 29.35 8.11
C GLY A 251 -0.57 30.87 7.91
N LEU A 252 0.64 31.43 8.04
CA LEU A 252 0.92 32.83 7.76
C LEU A 252 0.67 33.18 6.30
N TYR A 253 1.14 32.34 5.37
CA TYR A 253 0.89 32.52 3.94
C TYR A 253 -0.62 32.59 3.63
N GLN A 254 -1.41 31.64 4.15
CA GLN A 254 -2.87 31.63 3.95
C GLN A 254 -3.56 32.85 4.54
N ARG A 255 -3.06 33.37 5.65
CA ARG A 255 -3.60 34.57 6.29
C ARG A 255 -3.33 35.84 5.47
N VAL A 256 -2.11 35.96 4.94
CA VAL A 256 -1.74 37.06 4.03
C VAL A 256 -2.60 36.98 2.77
N ASP A 257 -2.78 35.79 2.19
CA ASP A 257 -3.62 35.58 1.01
C ASP A 257 -5.10 35.89 1.29
N ALA A 258 -5.62 35.53 2.46
CA ALA A 258 -6.98 35.87 2.90
C ALA A 258 -7.23 37.39 3.04
N SER A 259 -6.17 38.17 3.24
CA SER A 259 -6.25 39.63 3.40
C SER A 259 -6.39 40.35 2.05
N TYR A 260 -6.18 39.65 0.92
CA TYR A 260 -6.48 40.16 -0.42
C TYR A 260 -7.93 39.81 -0.81
N PRO A 261 -8.76 40.78 -1.24
CA PRO A 261 -10.15 40.53 -1.56
C PRO A 261 -10.29 39.68 -2.84
N SER A 262 -10.75 38.45 -2.70
CA SER A 262 -11.17 37.58 -3.81
C SER A 262 -12.71 37.60 -3.97
N PRO A 263 -13.28 37.54 -5.20
CA PRO A 263 -14.63 38.05 -5.51
C PRO A 263 -15.83 37.18 -5.12
N HIS A 264 -15.69 36.11 -4.32
CA HIS A 264 -16.79 35.16 -4.10
C HIS A 264 -16.98 34.84 -2.62
N HIS A 265 -18.02 35.40 -2.02
CA HIS A 265 -18.56 35.00 -0.73
C HIS A 265 -20.01 34.53 -0.94
N CYS A 266 -20.32 33.30 -0.57
CA CYS A 266 -21.69 32.87 -0.27
C CYS A 266 -21.74 32.47 1.22
N GLY A 267 -22.56 33.19 1.97
CA GLY A 267 -22.75 32.97 3.39
C GLY A 267 -23.53 31.69 3.69
N GLY A 268 -23.18 31.06 4.81
CA GLY A 268 -23.89 29.90 5.36
C GLY A 268 -24.46 30.17 6.76
N PRO A 269 -25.53 29.48 7.18
CA PRO A 269 -26.28 29.72 8.40
C PRO A 269 -25.69 28.97 9.62
N SER A 270 -26.19 29.33 10.81
CA SER A 270 -25.67 28.91 12.12
C SER A 270 -26.03 27.49 12.57
N THR A 271 -25.09 26.93 13.35
CA THR A 271 -25.20 25.96 14.47
C THR A 271 -25.53 24.48 14.22
N THR A 272 -24.68 23.56 14.70
CA THR A 272 -24.94 22.69 15.90
C THR A 272 -23.68 21.92 16.34
N HIS A 273 -23.39 21.90 17.65
CA HIS A 273 -22.29 21.12 18.25
C HIS A 273 -22.68 19.65 18.41
N VAL A 274 -21.83 18.74 17.94
CA VAL A 274 -21.88 17.31 18.29
C VAL A 274 -20.72 16.99 19.24
N LYS A 275 -21.04 16.46 20.43
CA LYS A 275 -20.06 15.89 21.37
C LYS A 275 -19.84 14.42 21.02
N LEU A 276 -18.58 14.03 20.80
CA LEU A 276 -18.17 12.63 20.83
C LEU A 276 -17.16 12.39 21.97
N GLN A 277 -17.54 11.52 22.89
CA GLN A 277 -16.71 10.84 23.91
C GLN A 277 -16.38 9.45 23.34
N GLN A 278 -15.21 8.83 23.50
CA GLN A 278 -14.56 8.33 24.74
C GLN A 278 -13.07 7.99 24.47
N PRO A 279 -12.24 7.75 25.52
CA PRO A 279 -10.77 7.76 25.43
C PRO A 279 -10.16 6.37 25.26
N PHE A 280 -9.13 6.21 24.40
CA PHE A 280 -8.19 5.08 24.44
C PHE A 280 -6.81 5.44 23.87
N ASP A 281 -5.78 4.75 24.36
CA ASP A 281 -4.36 5.07 24.24
C ASP A 281 -3.79 5.07 22.81
N SER A 282 -2.98 6.08 22.53
CA SER A 282 -2.36 6.37 21.23
C SER A 282 -0.95 5.78 21.12
N SER A 283 -0.75 4.86 20.19
CA SER A 283 0.55 4.67 19.56
C SER A 283 0.37 4.61 18.05
N ALA A 284 0.70 5.70 17.37
CA ALA A 284 0.51 5.87 15.93
C ALA A 284 1.37 4.89 15.08
N LYS A 285 2.40 4.26 15.66
CA LYS A 285 3.21 3.24 14.97
C LYS A 285 2.55 1.86 14.99
N SER A 286 1.84 1.52 16.07
CA SER A 286 1.25 0.19 16.27
C SER A 286 0.16 -0.16 15.26
N TRP A 287 -0.65 0.82 14.82
CA TRP A 287 -1.80 0.54 13.96
C TRP A 287 -1.42 0.38 12.48
N ALA A 288 -0.49 1.20 11.96
CA ALA A 288 -0.06 1.12 10.58
C ALA A 288 0.60 -0.24 10.33
N LEU A 289 1.45 -0.67 11.27
CA LEU A 289 1.98 -2.02 11.31
C LEU A 289 0.86 -3.06 11.36
N ARG A 290 -0.13 -2.94 12.26
CA ARG A 290 -1.28 -3.89 12.31
C ARG A 290 -2.07 -3.97 11.01
N LEU A 291 -2.26 -2.87 10.27
CA LEU A 291 -3.02 -2.87 9.01
C LEU A 291 -2.23 -3.42 7.83
N VAL A 292 -0.95 -3.06 7.72
CA VAL A 292 -0.06 -3.61 6.68
C VAL A 292 0.19 -5.10 6.92
N THR A 293 0.23 -5.53 8.19
CA THR A 293 0.46 -6.92 8.61
C THR A 293 -0.81 -7.72 8.91
N ALA A 294 -2.01 -7.18 8.66
CA ALA A 294 -3.29 -7.84 8.93
C ALA A 294 -3.48 -9.11 8.10
N GLY A 295 -3.00 -10.26 8.59
CA GLY A 295 -2.97 -11.54 7.87
C GLY A 295 -1.57 -11.99 7.40
N ALA A 296 -0.51 -11.24 7.69
CA ALA A 296 0.86 -11.69 7.47
C ALA A 296 1.20 -12.80 8.48
N THR A 297 1.71 -13.92 7.97
CA THR A 297 2.40 -14.92 8.79
C THR A 297 3.89 -14.60 8.78
N LEU A 298 4.42 -14.11 9.91
CA LEU A 298 5.87 -13.96 10.14
C LEU A 298 6.53 -15.33 10.42
N ARG A 299 6.37 -16.30 9.51
CA ARG A 299 6.93 -17.66 9.65
C ARG A 299 7.28 -18.24 8.29
N ARG A 300 8.39 -18.99 8.25
CA ARG A 300 8.84 -19.74 7.08
C ARG A 300 7.82 -20.82 6.70
N ALA A 301 7.56 -21.00 5.41
CA ALA A 301 6.61 -21.99 4.91
C ALA A 301 6.89 -23.42 5.40
N SER A 302 8.15 -23.79 5.58
CA SER A 302 8.56 -25.12 6.06
C SER A 302 8.29 -25.39 7.55
N GLU A 303 7.82 -24.42 8.33
CA GLU A 303 7.71 -24.49 9.79
C GLU A 303 6.26 -24.46 10.34
N LEU A 304 5.24 -24.83 9.55
CA LEU A 304 3.82 -24.73 9.95
C LEU A 304 3.28 -25.91 10.80
N PRO A 305 2.85 -25.68 12.07
CA PRO A 305 1.68 -26.35 12.70
C PRO A 305 0.69 -25.33 13.38
N PRO A 306 -0.50 -25.73 13.90
CA PRO A 306 -1.67 -24.85 14.05
C PRO A 306 -1.50 -23.73 15.09
N LEU A 307 -2.11 -22.59 14.75
CA LEU A 307 -2.03 -21.28 15.39
C LEU A 307 -2.06 -21.33 16.92
N ASP A 308 -1.01 -20.76 17.53
CA ASP A 308 -1.15 -20.18 18.87
C ASP A 308 -0.28 -18.91 19.00
N ASN A 309 -0.86 -17.92 19.67
CA ASN A 309 -0.44 -16.52 19.68
C ASN A 309 0.05 -16.18 21.09
N SER A 310 1.36 -15.96 21.28
CA SER A 310 1.87 -14.95 22.22
C SER A 310 3.38 -14.87 22.19
N SER A 311 3.88 -13.64 22.27
CA SER A 311 5.08 -13.16 22.98
C SER A 311 5.93 -12.24 22.11
N ARG A 312 6.09 -11.02 22.63
CA ARG A 312 6.74 -9.84 22.06
C ARG A 312 8.14 -9.70 22.68
N PRO A 313 9.19 -9.29 21.94
CA PRO A 313 10.36 -8.69 22.57
C PRO A 313 10.52 -7.20 22.22
N GLU A 314 11.20 -6.49 23.11
CA GLU A 314 11.53 -5.07 23.08
C GLU A 314 12.96 -4.82 22.51
N VAL A 315 13.20 -3.55 22.12
CA VAL A 315 14.44 -2.74 22.26
C VAL A 315 15.07 -2.14 20.96
N CYS A 316 15.26 -0.80 20.99
CA CYS A 316 16.28 0.16 20.44
C CYS A 316 17.43 -0.33 19.50
N SER A 317 18.11 0.48 18.65
CA SER A 317 18.31 1.94 18.51
C SER A 317 19.05 2.35 17.20
N SER A 318 18.69 3.52 16.66
CA SER A 318 19.50 4.64 16.05
C SER A 318 20.74 4.44 15.15
N VAL A 319 20.75 5.15 14.00
CA VAL A 319 21.87 6.01 13.55
C VAL A 319 21.32 7.22 12.75
N ALA A 320 21.72 8.45 13.10
CA ALA A 320 21.32 9.70 12.44
C ALA A 320 22.40 10.26 11.50
N ARG A 321 21.99 11.05 10.49
CA ARG A 321 22.85 12.03 9.79
C ARG A 321 22.14 13.38 9.60
N PRO A 322 22.87 14.52 9.61
CA PRO A 322 22.29 15.86 9.64
C PRO A 322 21.95 16.41 8.24
N TRP A 323 20.91 17.25 8.20
CA TRP A 323 20.48 18.01 7.02
C TRP A 323 21.41 19.18 6.69
N ILE A 324 21.56 19.45 5.39
CA ILE A 324 22.19 20.64 4.83
C ILE A 324 21.08 21.61 4.42
N HIS A 325 21.11 22.84 4.95
CA HIS A 325 20.19 23.91 4.59
C HIS A 325 20.42 24.40 3.15
N SER A 326 19.36 24.45 2.34
CA SER A 326 19.33 25.25 1.11
C SER A 326 18.74 26.62 1.43
N ASN A 327 19.60 27.65 1.41
CA ASN A 327 19.23 29.04 1.56
C ASN A 327 18.44 29.52 0.33
N HIS A 328 17.18 29.87 0.52
CA HIS A 328 16.49 30.80 -0.36
C HIS A 328 16.32 32.14 0.37
N ASN A 329 17.21 33.07 0.03
CA ASN A 329 17.06 34.48 0.39
C ASN A 329 15.92 35.07 -0.44
N SER A 330 14.89 35.57 0.23
CA SER A 330 13.98 36.56 -0.33
C SER A 330 13.56 37.51 0.79
N THR A 331 14.13 38.70 0.78
CA THR A 331 13.60 39.86 1.51
C THR A 331 12.54 40.50 0.61
N PRO A 332 11.38 40.95 1.14
CA PRO A 332 11.31 42.38 1.48
C PRO A 332 10.40 42.77 2.67
N ALA A 333 10.88 43.78 3.42
CA ALA A 333 10.16 44.88 4.07
C ALA A 333 8.86 44.61 4.88
N THR A 334 9.01 44.47 6.21
CA THR A 334 7.94 44.45 7.21
C THR A 334 7.69 45.84 7.82
N GLN A 335 6.41 46.24 7.95
CA GLN A 335 5.96 47.13 9.03
C GLN A 335 5.70 46.26 10.29
N PRO A 336 6.42 46.47 11.41
CA PRO A 336 6.59 45.47 12.49
C PRO A 336 5.35 45.12 13.33
N ASN A 337 4.21 45.79 13.15
CA ASN A 337 3.04 45.60 14.02
C ASN A 337 2.00 44.61 13.44
N THR A 338 1.95 44.47 12.11
CA THR A 338 0.99 43.59 11.43
C THR A 338 1.45 42.13 11.51
N ASP A 339 2.74 41.88 11.32
CA ASP A 339 3.35 40.54 11.32
C ASP A 339 3.23 39.82 12.69
N ALA A 340 3.34 40.55 13.79
CA ALA A 340 3.25 39.98 15.14
C ALA A 340 1.80 39.57 15.52
N ARG A 341 0.81 40.39 15.14
CA ARG A 341 -0.61 40.03 15.25
C ARG A 341 -0.92 38.84 14.34
N ASP A 342 -0.24 38.78 13.20
CA ASP A 342 -0.41 37.73 12.20
C ASP A 342 0.02 36.36 12.70
N GLN A 343 1.23 36.32 13.26
CA GLN A 343 1.77 35.18 14.00
C GLN A 343 0.88 34.76 15.16
N MET A 344 0.41 35.71 15.98
CA MET A 344 -0.39 35.37 17.16
C MET A 344 -1.68 34.61 16.84
N LEU A 345 -2.46 34.98 15.81
CA LEU A 345 -3.69 34.21 15.50
C LEU A 345 -3.38 32.86 14.84
N VAL A 346 -2.30 32.76 14.06
CA VAL A 346 -1.86 31.47 13.49
C VAL A 346 -1.48 30.52 14.63
N ASP A 347 -0.70 31.00 15.60
CA ASP A 347 -0.30 30.22 16.77
C ASP A 347 -1.50 29.84 17.63
N GLU A 348 -2.47 30.73 17.82
CA GLU A 348 -3.69 30.44 18.59
C GLU A 348 -4.55 29.35 17.92
N GLU A 349 -4.78 29.45 16.61
CA GLU A 349 -5.54 28.45 15.85
C GLU A 349 -4.82 27.10 15.82
N PHE A 350 -3.51 27.13 15.59
CA PHE A 350 -2.66 25.94 15.60
C PHE A 350 -2.68 25.25 16.96
N ALA A 351 -2.48 25.99 18.06
CA ALA A 351 -2.50 25.45 19.41
C ALA A 351 -3.86 24.80 19.72
N ARG A 352 -4.96 25.48 19.37
CA ARG A 352 -6.32 24.95 19.54
C ARG A 352 -6.52 23.63 18.79
N TYR A 353 -6.11 23.56 17.52
CA TYR A 353 -6.20 22.34 16.74
C TYR A 353 -5.33 21.21 17.30
N MET A 354 -4.14 21.51 17.81
CA MET A 354 -3.26 20.51 18.42
C MET A 354 -3.76 20.01 19.78
N GLU A 355 -4.44 20.84 20.57
CA GLU A 355 -5.04 20.46 21.86
C GLU A 355 -6.34 19.65 21.70
N ASP A 356 -7.05 19.83 20.59
CA ASP A 356 -8.24 19.06 20.29
C ASP A 356 -7.92 17.55 20.24
N LYS A 357 -8.88 16.71 20.62
CA LYS A 357 -8.66 15.26 20.66
C LYS A 357 -8.47 14.70 19.25
N THR A 358 -7.55 13.74 19.11
CA THR A 358 -7.37 13.01 17.86
C THR A 358 -8.55 12.08 17.62
N VAL A 359 -8.92 11.91 16.34
CA VAL A 359 -9.93 10.93 15.92
C VAL A 359 -9.30 9.53 15.94
N SER A 360 -10.10 8.50 16.23
CA SER A 360 -9.60 7.12 16.34
C SER A 360 -8.90 6.64 15.06
N ASN A 361 -7.72 6.05 15.23
CA ASN A 361 -6.93 5.47 14.15
C ASN A 361 -7.60 4.25 13.49
N GLU A 362 -8.60 3.63 14.13
CA GLU A 362 -9.33 2.48 13.56
C GLU A 362 -10.18 2.86 12.33
N GLN A 363 -10.49 4.15 12.17
CA GLN A 363 -11.26 4.68 11.05
C GLN A 363 -10.38 5.35 9.99
N MET A 364 -9.05 5.33 10.10
CA MET A 364 -8.14 6.14 9.25
C MET A 364 -8.31 5.94 7.72
N GLY A 365 -8.75 4.75 7.27
CA GLY A 365 -9.03 4.46 5.86
C GLY A 365 -10.50 4.63 5.44
N SER A 366 -11.40 4.91 6.39
CA SER A 366 -12.85 5.12 6.18
C SER A 366 -13.32 6.50 6.67
N PHE A 367 -12.44 7.28 7.27
CA PHE A 367 -12.72 8.58 7.85
C PHE A 367 -12.73 9.65 6.76
N ASP A 368 -13.91 10.24 6.53
CA ASP A 368 -14.06 11.30 5.54
C ASP A 368 -13.42 12.61 6.03
N LEU A 369 -12.16 12.80 5.61
CA LEU A 369 -11.40 14.03 5.86
C LEU A 369 -12.12 15.26 5.29
N THR A 370 -12.82 15.13 4.17
CA THR A 370 -13.49 16.27 3.54
C THR A 370 -14.69 16.72 4.37
N GLU A 371 -15.47 15.77 4.88
CA GLU A 371 -16.61 16.05 5.75
C GLU A 371 -16.16 16.65 7.09
N TYR A 372 -15.08 16.13 7.67
CA TYR A 372 -14.48 16.71 8.88
C TYR A 372 -14.14 18.19 8.68
N TRP A 373 -13.45 18.53 7.59
CA TRP A 373 -13.03 19.90 7.33
C TRP A 373 -14.20 20.82 6.99
N LYS A 374 -15.25 20.34 6.30
CA LYS A 374 -16.50 21.12 6.09
C LYS A 374 -17.15 21.53 7.40
N VAL A 375 -17.22 20.61 8.38
CA VAL A 375 -17.79 20.89 9.71
C VAL A 375 -16.91 21.87 10.51
N HIS A 376 -15.60 21.79 10.37
CA HIS A 376 -14.64 22.58 11.16
C HIS A 376 -14.16 23.87 10.49
N GLN A 377 -14.67 24.22 9.31
CA GLN A 377 -14.24 25.39 8.52
C GLN A 377 -14.28 26.72 9.30
N TYR A 378 -15.22 26.87 10.24
CA TYR A 378 -15.35 28.09 11.06
C TYR A 378 -14.55 28.02 12.38
N THR A 379 -14.19 26.82 12.82
CA THR A 379 -13.37 26.60 14.02
C THR A 379 -11.89 26.81 13.70
N TYR A 380 -11.48 26.37 12.50
CA TYR A 380 -10.11 26.37 12.00
C TYR A 380 -10.05 26.96 10.57
N PRO A 381 -10.31 28.26 10.40
CA PRO A 381 -10.40 28.87 9.07
C PRO A 381 -9.09 28.86 8.28
N LEU A 382 -7.93 29.04 8.92
CA LEU A 382 -6.64 29.01 8.23
C LEU A 382 -6.23 27.58 7.90
N ILE A 383 -6.42 26.64 8.84
CA ILE A 383 -6.07 25.23 8.60
C ILE A 383 -7.03 24.61 7.56
N PHE A 384 -8.30 25.01 7.55
CA PHE A 384 -9.27 24.59 6.51
C PHE A 384 -8.78 24.97 5.11
N ARG A 385 -8.23 26.17 4.91
CA ARG A 385 -7.65 26.57 3.62
C ARG A 385 -6.46 25.69 3.23
N ILE A 386 -5.55 25.42 4.16
CA ILE A 386 -4.45 24.47 3.96
C ILE A 386 -5.00 23.09 3.58
N ALA A 387 -6.05 22.62 4.25
CA ALA A 387 -6.66 21.33 3.96
C ALA A 387 -7.25 21.27 2.56
N MET A 388 -7.95 22.31 2.09
CA MET A 388 -8.50 22.35 0.73
C MET A 388 -7.41 22.32 -0.36
N ASP A 389 -6.22 22.87 -0.08
CA ASP A 389 -5.09 22.81 -1.02
C ASP A 389 -4.41 21.42 -1.05
N VAL A 390 -4.38 20.72 0.08
CA VAL A 390 -3.55 19.52 0.25
C VAL A 390 -4.32 18.21 0.10
N LEU A 391 -5.58 18.16 0.54
CA LEU A 391 -6.41 16.95 0.48
C LEU A 391 -6.62 16.37 -0.92
N PRO A 392 -6.70 17.16 -2.02
CA PRO A 392 -6.81 16.61 -3.37
C PRO A 392 -5.58 15.80 -3.81
N VAL A 393 -4.45 15.91 -3.12
CA VAL A 393 -3.20 15.24 -3.49
C VAL A 393 -3.26 13.76 -3.08
N GLN A 394 -3.20 12.87 -4.07
CA GLN A 394 -3.19 11.42 -3.84
C GLN A 394 -1.79 10.90 -3.51
N ALA A 395 -1.71 9.89 -2.63
CA ALA A 395 -0.44 9.23 -2.28
C ALA A 395 0.14 8.40 -3.45
N LEU A 396 -0.73 7.80 -4.26
CA LEU A 396 -0.39 6.91 -5.35
C LEU A 396 -1.27 7.21 -6.57
N SER A 397 -0.73 7.04 -7.77
CA SER A 397 -1.48 7.14 -9.04
C SER A 397 -2.41 5.94 -9.30
N VAL A 398 -2.46 4.96 -8.41
CA VAL A 398 -3.18 3.68 -8.62
C VAL A 398 -4.70 3.91 -8.72
N SER A 399 -5.26 4.93 -8.06
CA SER A 399 -6.69 5.25 -8.15
C SER A 399 -7.10 5.62 -9.58
N SER A 400 -6.29 6.42 -10.30
CA SER A 400 -6.58 6.72 -11.71
C SER A 400 -6.40 5.49 -12.58
N GLU A 401 -5.41 4.63 -12.31
CA GLU A 401 -5.22 3.36 -13.04
C GLU A 401 -6.39 2.39 -12.89
N ARG A 402 -7.06 2.34 -11.73
CA ARG A 402 -8.26 1.51 -11.51
C ARG A 402 -9.43 2.00 -12.32
N VAL A 403 -9.68 3.31 -12.33
CA VAL A 403 -10.71 3.94 -13.17
C VAL A 403 -10.43 3.64 -14.65
N PHE A 404 -9.20 3.88 -15.13
CA PHE A 404 -8.82 3.56 -16.51
C PHE A 404 -8.90 2.06 -16.81
N SER A 405 -8.56 1.18 -15.87
CA SER A 405 -8.68 -0.28 -16.05
C SER A 405 -10.14 -0.74 -16.09
N SER A 406 -11.02 -0.10 -15.33
CA SER A 406 -12.47 -0.34 -15.38
C SER A 406 -13.04 0.12 -16.71
N ILE A 407 -12.69 1.33 -17.16
CA ILE A 407 -13.06 1.87 -18.48
C ILE A 407 -12.59 0.93 -19.59
N LEU A 408 -11.32 0.50 -19.56
CA LEU A 408 -10.77 -0.42 -20.55
C LEU A 408 -11.52 -1.76 -20.56
N LYS A 409 -11.86 -2.32 -19.39
CA LYS A 409 -12.66 -3.56 -19.29
C LYS A 409 -14.03 -3.37 -19.92
N HIS A 410 -14.73 -2.28 -19.61
CA HIS A 410 -16.04 -1.97 -20.18
C HIS A 410 -16.00 -1.75 -21.69
N ALA A 411 -15.03 -0.97 -22.18
CA ALA A 411 -14.79 -0.73 -23.60
C ALA A 411 -14.47 -2.03 -24.36
N LEU A 412 -13.63 -2.90 -23.80
CA LEU A 412 -13.30 -4.20 -24.38
C LEU A 412 -14.48 -5.18 -24.39
N ILE A 413 -15.34 -5.17 -23.38
CA ILE A 413 -16.58 -5.96 -23.33
C ILE A 413 -17.55 -5.47 -24.42
N ARG A 414 -17.68 -4.16 -24.61
CA ARG A 414 -18.53 -3.55 -25.66
C ARG A 414 -18.02 -3.86 -27.06
N ARG A 415 -16.70 -3.76 -27.29
CA ARG A 415 -16.05 -4.15 -28.55
C ARG A 415 -16.27 -5.62 -28.92
N ARG A 416 -16.52 -6.49 -27.94
CA ARG A 416 -16.86 -7.91 -28.18
C ARG A 416 -18.31 -8.12 -28.61
N ARG A 417 -19.17 -7.11 -28.44
CA ARG A 417 -20.61 -7.13 -28.76
C ARG A 417 -20.96 -6.38 -30.05
N GLU A 418 -20.14 -5.41 -30.48
CA GLU A 418 -20.41 -4.56 -31.65
C GLU A 418 -19.34 -4.72 -32.76
N SER A 419 -19.77 -4.67 -34.02
CA SER A 419 -18.89 -4.80 -35.20
C SER A 419 -17.97 -3.57 -35.40
N PRO A 420 -16.82 -3.71 -36.08
CA PRO A 420 -15.68 -2.77 -36.01
C PRO A 420 -15.85 -1.34 -36.58
N THR A 421 -17.05 -0.87 -36.90
CA THR A 421 -17.26 0.29 -37.79
C THR A 421 -17.86 1.54 -37.13
N ALA A 422 -17.95 1.63 -35.80
CA ALA A 422 -18.65 2.74 -35.11
C ALA A 422 -17.77 3.53 -34.10
N PHE A 423 -16.45 3.65 -34.33
CA PHE A 423 -15.47 3.76 -33.24
C PHE A 423 -14.85 5.14 -32.92
N GLU A 424 -15.44 6.30 -33.25
CA GLU A 424 -14.72 7.58 -32.99
C GLU A 424 -15.44 8.68 -32.21
N ASN A 425 -16.78 8.77 -32.20
CA ASN A 425 -17.47 9.90 -31.53
C ASN A 425 -18.12 9.55 -30.18
N ASP A 426 -18.53 8.29 -29.96
CA ASP A 426 -19.29 7.90 -28.76
C ASP A 426 -18.41 7.69 -27.51
N ASP A 427 -17.10 7.50 -27.67
CA ASP A 427 -16.19 7.20 -26.54
C ASP A 427 -15.87 8.44 -25.69
N LEU A 428 -15.78 9.64 -26.31
CA LEU A 428 -15.62 10.90 -25.57
C LEU A 428 -16.90 11.28 -24.83
N ASP A 429 -18.06 11.12 -25.49
CA ASP A 429 -19.37 11.36 -24.87
C ASP A 429 -19.62 10.37 -23.72
N PHE A 430 -19.24 9.09 -23.87
CA PHE A 430 -19.36 8.10 -22.79
C PHE A 430 -18.43 8.42 -21.60
N MET A 431 -17.18 8.84 -21.85
CA MET A 431 -16.30 9.28 -20.77
C MET A 431 -16.85 10.53 -20.08
N SER A 432 -17.36 11.50 -20.85
CA SER A 432 -18.00 12.71 -20.31
C SER A 432 -19.22 12.37 -19.44
N HIS A 433 -20.13 11.52 -19.93
CA HIS A 433 -21.33 11.11 -19.22
C HIS A 433 -21.04 10.31 -17.95
N MET A 434 -19.94 9.55 -17.89
CA MET A 434 -19.51 8.86 -16.67
C MET A 434 -18.89 9.80 -15.63
N PHE A 435 -18.06 10.76 -16.05
CA PHE A 435 -17.53 11.76 -15.11
C PHE A 435 -18.63 12.69 -14.57
N GLU A 436 -19.66 12.99 -15.37
CA GLU A 436 -20.87 13.68 -14.92
C GLU A 436 -21.70 12.83 -13.94
N ASN A 437 -21.90 11.53 -14.21
CA ASN A 437 -22.67 10.66 -13.31
C ASN A 437 -21.95 10.35 -11.98
N ILE A 438 -20.61 10.30 -11.96
CA ILE A 438 -19.82 10.20 -10.71
C ILE A 438 -19.96 11.47 -9.87
N SER A 439 -20.22 12.62 -10.50
CA SER A 439 -20.48 13.89 -9.79
C SER A 439 -21.93 13.98 -9.28
N LEU A 440 -22.87 13.22 -9.86
CA LEU A 440 -24.29 13.25 -9.51
C LEU A 440 -24.71 12.24 -8.43
N GLU A 441 -23.91 11.20 -8.15
CA GLU A 441 -24.16 10.31 -6.99
C GLU A 441 -23.74 10.93 -5.63
N LEU A 442 -23.20 12.15 -5.64
CA LEU A 442 -22.83 12.91 -4.43
C LEU A 442 -23.92 13.88 -3.94
N ASP A 443 -25.03 14.03 -4.67
CA ASP A 443 -26.17 14.86 -4.31
C ASP A 443 -27.49 14.07 -4.40
N GLU A 444 -27.77 13.22 -3.41
CA GLU A 444 -29.15 13.05 -2.89
C GLU A 444 -29.07 12.65 -1.39
N PRO A 445 -29.97 13.19 -0.54
CA PRO A 445 -29.82 13.26 0.92
C PRO A 445 -29.93 11.93 1.69
#